data_AF-A0A972GES9-F1
#
_entry.id   AF-A0A972GES9-F1
#
_cell.length_a   1.000
_cell.length_b   1.000
_cell.length_c   1.000
_cell.angle_alpha   90.00
_cell.angle_beta   90.00
_cell.angle_gamma   90.00
#
_symmetry.space_group_name_H-M   'P 1'
#
loop_
_entity.id
_entity.type
_entity.pdbx_description
1 polymer ?
#
loop_
_entity_poly.entity_id
_entity_poly.type
_entity_poly.pdbx_seq_one_letter_code
_entity_poly.pdbx_strand_id
1 'polypeptide(L)'
;MHSDLIGKIEKARQYAYEPERIVIEELHARFHGSNNDHIITLTEDHWTCDCRTFDTWGTCAHIMALQKILYPMLPVALREGNNGTNPDTHPAYSSLIGKIEKARQYTFEPERIVIEELRARFRGSNNDHIIRLADGNWTCDCEFFRMWQTCAHVMALQKLLDPMLSTEAQQAGNPVVVQEEMASVLS
;
A
#
# COMPACT_ATOMS: atom_id res chain seq x y z
N MET A 1 -25.75 17.25 -0.81
CA MET A 1 -24.41 17.80 -1.08
C MET A 1 -23.48 17.64 0.12
N HIS A 2 -23.58 18.42 1.21
CA HIS A 2 -22.69 18.20 2.38
C HIS A 2 -22.89 16.85 3.09
N SER A 3 -24.13 16.35 3.14
CA SER A 3 -24.47 15.03 3.74
C SER A 3 -23.77 13.86 3.07
N ASP A 4 -23.63 13.91 1.75
CA ASP A 4 -23.19 12.76 0.94
C ASP A 4 -21.70 12.51 1.13
N LEU A 5 -20.93 13.59 1.25
CA LEU A 5 -19.49 13.53 1.49
C LEU A 5 -19.15 13.17 2.94
N ILE A 6 -19.87 13.72 3.93
CA ILE A 6 -19.72 13.32 5.34
C ILE A 6 -19.91 11.81 5.49
N GLY A 7 -20.98 11.27 4.87
CA GLY A 7 -21.22 9.83 4.86
C GLY A 7 -20.09 9.03 4.19
N LYS A 8 -19.43 9.56 3.15
CA LYS A 8 -18.24 8.90 2.57
C LYS A 8 -17.03 8.94 3.50
N ILE A 9 -16.81 10.03 4.23
CA ILE A 9 -15.71 10.15 5.20
C ILE A 9 -15.91 9.15 6.35
N GLU A 10 -17.13 9.04 6.89
CA GLU A 10 -17.45 8.07 7.92
C GLU A 10 -17.26 6.63 7.43
N LYS A 11 -17.73 6.34 6.21
CA LYS A 11 -17.54 5.03 5.58
C LYS A 11 -16.07 4.70 5.37
N ALA A 12 -15.25 5.66 4.96
CA ALA A 12 -13.81 5.49 4.81
C ALA A 12 -13.13 5.14 6.14
N ARG A 13 -13.51 5.83 7.23
CA ARG A 13 -13.01 5.53 8.58
C ARG A 13 -13.37 4.12 9.00
N GLN A 14 -14.61 3.69 8.76
CA GLN A 14 -15.02 2.31 9.02
C GLN A 14 -14.16 1.33 8.21
N TYR A 15 -14.01 1.54 6.90
CA TYR A 15 -13.24 0.66 6.03
C TYR A 15 -11.75 0.57 6.41
N ALA A 16 -11.16 1.64 6.96
CA ALA A 16 -9.81 1.60 7.49
C ALA A 16 -9.67 0.69 8.74
N TYR A 17 -10.76 0.33 9.42
CA TYR A 17 -10.76 -0.69 10.48
C TYR A 17 -11.00 -2.12 9.96
N GLU A 18 -11.27 -2.27 8.66
CA GLU A 18 -11.56 -3.56 8.00
C GLU A 18 -10.60 -3.79 6.81
N PRO A 19 -9.26 -3.75 7.03
CA PRO A 19 -8.26 -3.80 5.96
C PRO A 19 -8.33 -5.09 5.12
N GLU A 20 -8.86 -6.18 5.65
CA GLU A 20 -9.09 -7.44 4.92
C GLU A 20 -10.11 -7.34 3.76
N ARG A 21 -10.84 -6.21 3.66
CA ARG A 21 -11.64 -5.88 2.48
C ARG A 21 -10.79 -5.54 1.26
N ILE A 22 -9.53 -5.17 1.48
CA ILE A 22 -8.63 -4.72 0.44
C ILE A 22 -7.69 -5.88 0.11
N VAL A 23 -7.51 -6.15 -1.17
CA VAL A 23 -6.47 -7.04 -1.67
C VAL A 23 -5.57 -6.22 -2.59
N ILE A 24 -4.32 -6.01 -2.17
CA ILE A 24 -3.28 -5.43 -3.00
C ILE A 24 -2.85 -6.50 -3.99
N GLU A 25 -3.13 -6.25 -5.28
CA GLU A 25 -2.81 -7.17 -6.38
C GLU A 25 -1.42 -6.84 -6.97
N GLU A 26 -1.08 -5.55 -7.05
CA GLU A 26 0.22 -5.06 -7.53
C GLU A 26 0.72 -3.89 -6.68
N LEU A 27 2.04 -3.77 -6.51
CA LEU A 27 2.71 -2.70 -5.75
C LEU A 27 4.07 -2.38 -6.38
N HIS A 28 4.40 -1.11 -6.54
CA HIS A 28 5.75 -0.63 -6.76
C HIS A 28 6.12 0.33 -5.63
N ALA A 29 7.20 0.02 -4.90
CA ALA A 29 7.64 0.81 -3.77
C ALA A 29 9.15 0.99 -3.73
N ARG A 30 9.58 2.18 -3.32
CA ARG A 30 10.95 2.46 -2.94
C ARG A 30 11.10 2.26 -1.43
N PHE A 31 12.17 1.60 -1.02
CA PHE A 31 12.50 1.32 0.37
C PHE A 31 13.83 1.97 0.74
N HIS A 32 13.81 2.94 1.65
CA HIS A 32 14.98 3.60 2.21
C HIS A 32 15.64 2.72 3.28
N GLY A 33 16.53 1.84 2.82
CA GLY A 33 17.31 0.94 3.67
C GLY A 33 18.30 1.69 4.56
N SER A 34 19.02 0.95 5.40
CA SER A 34 20.02 1.57 6.29
C SER A 34 21.18 2.24 5.54
N ASN A 35 21.47 1.79 4.32
CA ASN A 35 22.62 2.24 3.54
C ASN A 35 22.25 2.76 2.15
N ASN A 36 21.23 2.15 1.52
CA ASN A 36 20.83 2.41 0.15
C ASN A 36 19.33 2.26 0.01
N ASP A 37 18.80 2.85 -1.05
CA ASP A 37 17.43 2.64 -1.49
C ASP A 37 17.31 1.32 -2.25
N HIS A 38 16.14 0.71 -2.16
CA HIS A 38 15.82 -0.55 -2.81
C HIS A 38 14.45 -0.45 -3.48
N ILE A 39 14.34 -0.96 -4.70
CA ILE A 39 13.06 -1.13 -5.36
C ILE A 39 12.44 -2.47 -4.94
N ILE A 40 11.16 -2.41 -4.59
CA ILE A 40 10.33 -3.56 -4.25
C ILE A 40 9.14 -3.56 -5.18
N THR A 41 8.89 -4.73 -5.77
CA THR A 41 7.70 -4.94 -6.61
C THR A 41 6.90 -6.11 -6.06
N LEU A 42 5.58 -5.95 -6.03
CA LEU A 42 4.62 -7.04 -5.89
C LEU A 42 3.88 -7.14 -7.22
N THR A 43 3.87 -8.34 -7.78
CA THR A 43 2.98 -8.70 -8.89
C THR A 43 1.99 -9.76 -8.41
N GLU A 44 1.08 -10.23 -9.27
CA GLU A 44 -0.01 -11.14 -8.87
C GLU A 44 0.46 -12.40 -8.12
N ASP A 45 1.67 -12.88 -8.38
CA ASP A 45 2.16 -14.17 -7.89
C ASP A 45 3.47 -14.13 -7.09
N HIS A 46 4.21 -13.01 -7.08
CA HIS A 46 5.47 -12.94 -6.34
C HIS A 46 5.90 -11.51 -5.96
N TRP A 47 6.74 -11.45 -4.93
CA TRP A 47 7.53 -10.26 -4.61
C TRP A 47 8.89 -10.30 -5.30
N THR A 48 9.44 -9.12 -5.58
CA THR A 48 10.86 -8.92 -5.91
C THR A 48 11.45 -7.77 -5.10
N CYS A 49 12.75 -7.84 -4.85
CA CYS A 49 13.52 -6.72 -4.31
C CYS A 49 14.89 -6.71 -4.96
N ASP A 50 15.37 -5.54 -5.38
CA ASP A 50 16.68 -5.39 -6.05
C ASP A 50 17.91 -5.61 -5.15
N CYS A 51 17.69 -5.92 -3.86
CA CYS A 51 18.78 -6.09 -2.92
C CYS A 51 19.43 -7.47 -3.07
N ARG A 52 20.77 -7.53 -2.93
CA ARG A 52 21.56 -8.78 -3.01
C ARG A 52 21.03 -9.93 -2.13
N THR A 53 20.45 -9.63 -0.97
CA THR A 53 19.91 -10.68 -0.09
C THR A 53 18.73 -11.40 -0.74
N PHE A 54 17.89 -10.65 -1.46
CA PHE A 54 16.78 -11.21 -2.19
C PHE A 54 17.27 -12.10 -3.34
N ASP A 55 18.23 -11.66 -4.14
CA ASP A 55 18.81 -12.52 -5.20
C ASP A 55 19.34 -13.85 -4.68
N THR A 56 19.78 -13.87 -3.42
CA THR A 56 20.37 -15.07 -2.81
C THR A 56 19.32 -15.98 -2.20
N TRP A 57 18.31 -15.41 -1.51
CA TRP A 57 17.40 -16.18 -0.65
C TRP A 57 15.92 -16.02 -1.03
N GLY A 58 15.61 -15.24 -2.08
CA GLY A 58 14.28 -14.75 -2.49
C GLY A 58 13.43 -14.18 -1.37
N THR A 59 14.09 -13.71 -0.32
CA THR A 59 13.52 -12.91 0.75
C THR A 59 14.59 -11.99 1.31
N CYS A 60 14.17 -10.89 1.92
CA CYS A 60 15.05 -9.93 2.55
C CYS A 60 14.29 -9.19 3.67
N ALA A 61 15.02 -8.38 4.45
CA ALA A 61 14.42 -7.59 5.51
C ALA A 61 13.33 -6.62 5.01
N HIS A 62 13.47 -6.11 3.78
CA HIS A 62 12.54 -5.15 3.20
C HIS A 62 11.21 -5.82 2.83
N ILE A 63 11.24 -6.96 2.13
CA ILE A 63 10.06 -7.77 1.82
C ILE A 63 9.37 -8.23 3.10
N MET A 64 10.12 -8.78 4.06
CA MET A 64 9.53 -9.24 5.33
C MET A 64 8.84 -8.09 6.11
N ALA A 65 9.37 -6.88 6.05
CA ALA A 65 8.75 -5.71 6.67
C ALA A 65 7.43 -5.35 5.97
N LEU A 66 7.42 -5.23 4.64
CA LEU A 66 6.22 -4.93 3.84
C LEU A 66 5.16 -6.02 3.96
N GLN A 67 5.54 -7.29 3.95
CA GLN A 67 4.65 -8.43 4.20
C GLN A 67 3.93 -8.28 5.54
N LYS A 68 4.65 -7.85 6.58
CA LYS A 68 4.09 -7.69 7.91
C LYS A 68 3.22 -6.43 8.05
N ILE A 69 3.62 -5.31 7.44
CA ILE A 69 2.86 -4.05 7.43
C ILE A 69 1.54 -4.24 6.67
N LEU A 70 1.60 -4.87 5.49
CA LEU A 70 0.46 -5.04 4.59
C LEU A 70 -0.30 -6.35 4.81
N TYR A 71 0.07 -7.16 5.79
CA TYR A 71 -0.43 -8.53 6.02
C TYR A 71 -1.94 -8.75 5.77
N PRO A 72 -2.87 -7.97 6.36
CA PRO A 72 -4.29 -8.19 6.13
C PRO A 72 -4.73 -7.91 4.69
N MET A 73 -4.00 -7.05 3.98
CA MET A 73 -4.28 -6.60 2.62
C MET A 73 -3.60 -7.44 1.53
N LEU A 74 -2.78 -8.43 1.89
CA LEU A 74 -2.09 -9.28 0.93
C LEU A 74 -2.89 -10.55 0.60
N PRO A 75 -2.82 -11.05 -0.64
CA PRO A 75 -3.22 -12.42 -0.97
C PRO A 75 -2.55 -13.42 -0.03
N VAL A 76 -3.29 -14.46 0.39
CA VAL A 76 -2.79 -15.42 1.40
C VAL A 76 -1.45 -16.03 1.00
N ALA A 77 -1.25 -16.33 -0.29
CA ALA A 77 -0.01 -16.89 -0.82
C ALA A 77 1.21 -15.97 -0.68
N LEU A 78 1.00 -14.65 -0.53
CA LEU A 78 2.06 -13.64 -0.54
C LEU A 78 2.37 -13.08 0.87
N ARG A 79 1.66 -13.56 1.90
CA ARG A 79 1.80 -13.13 3.30
C ARG A 79 3.07 -13.65 3.97
N GLU A 80 3.60 -14.80 3.54
CA GLU A 80 4.74 -15.45 4.16
C GLU A 80 5.74 -15.98 3.12
N GLY A 81 7.01 -15.57 3.25
CA GLY A 81 8.14 -16.50 3.35
C GLY A 81 8.53 -17.44 2.20
N ASN A 82 7.90 -17.46 1.03
CA ASN A 82 8.45 -18.21 -0.12
C ASN A 82 8.06 -17.61 -1.48
N ASN A 83 8.95 -16.80 -2.05
CA ASN A 83 8.88 -16.38 -3.46
C ASN A 83 9.54 -17.43 -4.40
N GLY A 84 9.30 -18.73 -4.15
CA GLY A 84 9.77 -19.80 -5.03
C GLY A 84 11.29 -20.06 -5.01
N THR A 85 11.96 -19.96 -3.86
CA THR A 85 13.42 -20.15 -3.80
C THR A 85 13.88 -21.59 -3.68
N ASN A 86 15.02 -21.87 -4.32
CA ASN A 86 15.73 -23.14 -4.35
C ASN A 86 16.00 -23.67 -2.91
N PRO A 87 15.54 -24.88 -2.56
CA PRO A 87 15.71 -25.48 -1.22
C PRO A 87 17.17 -25.68 -0.79
N ASP A 88 18.13 -25.59 -1.70
CA ASP A 88 19.55 -25.86 -1.42
C ASP A 88 20.32 -24.65 -0.86
N THR A 89 19.69 -23.48 -0.75
CA THR A 89 20.35 -22.26 -0.24
C THR A 89 20.10 -22.10 1.25
N HIS A 90 20.90 -22.75 2.09
CA HIS A 90 20.84 -22.55 3.54
C HIS A 90 21.64 -21.30 3.95
N PRO A 91 21.01 -20.17 4.31
CA PRO A 91 21.71 -19.09 4.97
C PRO A 91 22.32 -19.58 6.28
N ALA A 92 23.54 -19.17 6.60
CA ALA A 92 24.07 -19.34 7.94
C ALA A 92 23.08 -18.72 8.94
N TYR A 93 22.64 -19.47 9.95
CA TYR A 93 21.54 -19.08 10.85
C TYR A 93 21.68 -17.66 11.44
N SER A 94 22.89 -17.21 11.74
CA SER A 94 23.17 -15.86 12.25
C SER A 94 22.80 -14.75 11.26
N SER A 95 22.99 -14.99 9.96
CA SER A 95 22.70 -14.01 8.91
C SER A 95 21.20 -13.83 8.66
N LEU A 96 20.39 -14.88 8.89
CA LEU A 96 18.94 -14.81 8.78
C LEU A 96 18.31 -14.12 10.00
N ILE A 97 18.79 -14.41 11.22
CA ILE A 97 18.32 -13.77 12.45
C ILE A 97 18.43 -12.25 12.36
N GLY A 98 19.59 -11.73 11.95
CA GLY A 98 19.78 -10.29 11.79
C GLY A 98 18.87 -9.65 10.73
N LYS A 99 18.45 -10.41 9.71
CA LYS A 99 17.48 -9.92 8.70
C LYS A 99 16.06 -9.88 9.25
N ILE A 100 15.69 -10.87 10.07
CA ILE A 100 14.39 -10.90 10.75
C ILE A 100 14.29 -9.75 11.77
N GLU A 101 15.36 -9.50 12.53
CA GLU A 101 15.41 -8.37 13.47
C GLU A 101 15.27 -7.02 12.76
N LYS A 102 16.00 -6.83 11.66
CA LYS A 102 15.85 -5.62 10.82
C LYS A 102 14.44 -5.49 10.25
N ALA A 103 13.84 -6.56 9.74
CA ALA A 103 12.46 -6.52 9.24
C ALA A 103 11.47 -6.08 10.33
N ARG A 104 11.63 -6.61 11.55
CA ARG A 104 10.81 -6.21 12.70
C ARG A 104 11.01 -4.74 13.03
N GLN A 105 12.26 -4.26 13.06
CA GLN A 105 12.54 -2.85 13.26
C GLN A 105 11.83 -1.98 12.20
N TYR A 106 11.97 -2.31 10.92
CA TYR A 106 11.37 -1.54 9.83
C TYR A 106 9.84 -1.49 9.87
N THR A 107 9.17 -2.43 10.55
CA THR A 107 7.71 -2.31 10.76
C THR A 107 7.28 -1.15 11.66
N PHE A 108 8.21 -0.58 12.42
CA PHE A 108 7.99 0.62 13.23
C PHE A 108 8.46 1.91 12.54
N GLU A 109 9.03 1.80 11.34
CA GLU A 109 9.56 2.91 10.54
C GLU A 109 8.93 2.89 9.13
N PRO A 110 7.58 2.87 9.00
CA PRO A 110 6.90 2.74 7.72
C PRO A 110 7.21 3.88 6.75
N GLU A 111 7.60 5.06 7.24
CA GLU A 111 8.04 6.21 6.44
C GLU A 111 9.29 5.96 5.60
N ARG A 112 10.01 4.85 5.84
CA ARG A 112 11.07 4.39 4.96
C ARG A 112 10.56 3.88 3.62
N ILE A 113 9.28 3.55 3.53
CA ILE A 113 8.67 2.96 2.34
C ILE A 113 7.91 4.07 1.63
N VAL A 114 8.16 4.26 0.35
CA VAL A 114 7.37 5.15 -0.51
C VAL A 114 6.70 4.29 -1.56
N ILE A 115 5.38 4.14 -1.45
CA ILE A 115 4.55 3.46 -2.46
C ILE A 115 4.35 4.44 -3.62
N GLU A 116 4.95 4.12 -4.76
CA GLU A 116 4.89 4.94 -5.97
C GLU A 116 3.71 4.51 -6.86
N GLU A 117 3.45 3.19 -6.93
CA GLU A 117 2.32 2.63 -7.66
C GLU A 117 1.64 1.51 -6.88
N LEU A 118 0.34 1.38 -7.06
CA LEU A 118 -0.50 0.36 -6.41
C LEU A 118 -1.68 0.03 -7.30
N ARG A 119 -2.03 -1.25 -7.36
CA ARG A 119 -3.35 -1.70 -7.80
C ARG A 119 -3.97 -2.59 -6.73
N ALA A 120 -5.17 -2.23 -6.29
CA ALA A 120 -5.90 -2.96 -5.26
C ALA A 120 -7.35 -3.22 -5.67
N ARG A 121 -7.85 -4.38 -5.27
CA ARG A 121 -9.27 -4.71 -5.29
C ARG A 121 -9.87 -4.45 -3.91
N PHE A 122 -10.96 -3.71 -3.89
CA PHE A 122 -11.71 -3.40 -2.67
C PHE A 122 -13.06 -4.13 -2.69
N ARG A 123 -13.30 -4.99 -1.70
CA ARG A 123 -14.59 -5.65 -1.50
C ARG A 123 -15.58 -4.69 -0.84
N GLY A 124 -16.37 -4.02 -1.68
CA GLY A 124 -17.45 -3.16 -1.25
C GLY A 124 -18.62 -3.95 -0.65
N SER A 125 -19.62 -3.22 -0.16
CA SER A 125 -20.84 -3.84 0.39
C SER A 125 -21.68 -4.55 -0.68
N ASN A 126 -21.64 -4.05 -1.92
CA ASN A 126 -22.48 -4.54 -3.03
C ASN A 126 -21.66 -5.09 -4.19
N ASN A 127 -20.49 -4.49 -4.46
CA ASN A 127 -19.63 -4.83 -5.58
C ASN A 127 -18.16 -4.63 -5.19
N ASP A 128 -17.28 -5.32 -5.91
CA ASP A 128 -15.85 -5.06 -5.84
C ASP A 128 -15.48 -3.83 -6.68
N HIS A 129 -14.46 -3.11 -6.25
CA HIS A 129 -13.94 -1.91 -6.90
C HIS A 129 -12.45 -2.01 -7.12
N ILE A 130 -11.97 -1.60 -8.30
CA ILE A 130 -10.54 -1.46 -8.56
C ILE A 130 -10.09 -0.05 -8.20
N ILE A 131 -9.02 0.02 -7.42
CA ILE A 131 -8.36 1.24 -6.98
C ILE A 131 -6.93 1.21 -7.52
N ARG A 132 -6.46 2.34 -8.05
CA ARG A 132 -5.07 2.51 -8.47
C ARG A 132 -4.46 3.77 -7.89
N LEU A 133 -3.17 3.71 -7.63
CA LEU A 133 -2.30 4.87 -7.41
C LEU A 133 -1.21 4.81 -8.48
N ALA A 134 -0.98 5.91 -9.18
CA ALA A 134 0.16 6.10 -10.07
C ALA A 134 0.48 7.59 -10.16
N ASP A 135 1.75 7.96 -10.19
CA ASP A 135 2.21 9.36 -10.28
C ASP A 135 1.54 10.29 -9.25
N GLY A 136 1.35 9.81 -8.01
CA GLY A 136 0.68 10.55 -6.93
C GLY A 136 -0.84 10.70 -7.09
N ASN A 137 -1.44 10.14 -8.14
CA ASN A 137 -2.87 10.25 -8.44
C ASN A 137 -3.62 8.96 -8.12
N TRP A 138 -4.74 9.09 -7.42
CA TRP A 138 -5.65 7.98 -7.17
C TRP A 138 -6.70 7.86 -8.26
N THR A 139 -7.13 6.64 -8.55
CA THR A 139 -8.35 6.36 -9.31
C THR A 139 -9.15 5.26 -8.63
N CYS A 140 -10.47 5.33 -8.75
CA CYS A 140 -11.37 4.27 -8.34
C CYS A 140 -12.51 4.16 -9.35
N ASP A 141 -12.90 2.93 -9.71
CA ASP A 141 -13.97 2.69 -10.67
C ASP A 141 -15.39 2.96 -10.12
N CYS A 142 -15.51 3.31 -8.83
CA CYS A 142 -16.82 3.55 -8.23
C CYS A 142 -17.44 4.87 -8.73
N GLU A 143 -18.77 4.91 -8.78
CA GLU A 143 -19.52 6.04 -9.30
C GLU A 143 -19.21 7.37 -8.58
N PHE A 144 -19.05 7.32 -7.26
CA PHE A 144 -18.77 8.52 -6.48
C PHE A 144 -17.41 9.14 -6.84
N PHE A 145 -16.40 8.32 -7.12
CA PHE A 145 -15.08 8.81 -7.53
C PHE A 145 -15.15 9.55 -8.88
N ARG A 146 -15.90 9.02 -9.86
CA ARG A 146 -16.06 9.66 -11.17
C ARG A 146 -16.61 11.09 -11.08
N MET A 147 -17.44 11.36 -10.09
CA MET A 147 -18.04 12.68 -9.88
C MET A 147 -17.19 13.61 -9.00
N TRP A 148 -16.54 13.07 -7.98
CA TRP A 148 -15.91 13.87 -6.92
C TRP A 148 -14.37 13.80 -6.89
N GLN A 149 -13.76 12.97 -7.74
CA GLN A 149 -12.32 12.65 -7.73
C GLN A 149 -11.82 12.17 -6.36
N THR A 150 -12.74 11.66 -5.53
CA THR A 150 -12.49 11.06 -4.22
C THR A 150 -13.62 10.09 -3.90
N CYS A 151 -13.40 9.14 -3.02
CA CYS A 151 -14.44 8.24 -2.53
C CYS A 151 -14.03 7.57 -1.22
N ALA A 152 -14.97 6.86 -0.57
CA ALA A 152 -14.70 6.17 0.67
C ALA A 152 -13.58 5.11 0.57
N HIS A 153 -13.41 4.48 -0.60
CA HIS A 153 -12.39 3.45 -0.78
C HIS A 153 -10.98 4.04 -0.88
N VAL A 154 -10.81 5.11 -1.67
CA VAL A 154 -9.55 5.84 -1.79
C VAL A 154 -9.16 6.45 -0.44
N MET A 155 -10.09 7.13 0.24
CA MET A 155 -9.84 7.70 1.56
C MET A 155 -9.46 6.64 2.62
N ALA A 156 -10.00 5.42 2.53
CA ALA A 156 -9.61 4.33 3.42
C ALA A 156 -8.16 3.87 3.16
N LEU A 157 -7.78 3.69 1.89
CA LEU A 157 -6.40 3.34 1.51
C LEU A 157 -5.41 4.46 1.85
N GLN A 158 -5.76 5.71 1.60
CA GLN A 158 -4.98 6.87 2.02
C GLN A 158 -4.72 6.83 3.53
N LYS A 159 -5.75 6.54 4.33
CA LYS A 159 -5.62 6.45 5.79
C LYS A 159 -4.77 5.25 6.25
N LEU A 160 -4.91 4.10 5.60
CA LEU A 160 -4.18 2.87 5.95
C LEU A 160 -2.71 2.95 5.56
N LEU A 161 -2.41 3.60 4.44
CA LEU A 161 -1.07 3.68 3.85
C LEU A 161 -0.38 5.02 4.12
N ASP A 162 -1.02 5.94 4.84
CA ASP A 162 -0.59 7.33 5.08
C ASP A 162 0.93 7.52 5.22
N PRO A 163 1.64 6.84 6.16
CA PRO A 163 3.08 7.05 6.33
C PRO A 163 3.92 6.61 5.12
N MET A 164 3.36 5.79 4.23
CA MET A 164 4.04 5.24 3.05
C MET A 164 3.69 5.95 1.74
N LEU A 165 2.88 7.01 1.78
CA LEU A 165 2.43 7.76 0.61
C LEU A 165 3.23 9.06 0.45
N SER A 166 3.39 9.52 -0.79
CA SER A 166 3.87 10.89 -1.03
C SER A 166 2.85 11.92 -0.53
N THR A 167 3.29 13.15 -0.29
CA THR A 167 2.40 14.23 0.14
C THR A 167 1.27 14.46 -0.88
N GLU A 168 1.56 14.35 -2.17
CA GLU A 168 0.57 14.45 -3.25
C GLU A 168 -0.46 13.33 -3.15
N ALA A 169 -0.03 12.09 -2.97
CA ALA A 169 -0.93 10.94 -2.85
C ALA A 169 -1.79 10.99 -1.57
N GLN A 170 -1.26 11.55 -0.47
CA GLN A 170 -2.03 11.76 0.77
C GLN A 170 -3.14 12.81 0.58
N GLN A 171 -2.86 13.88 -0.17
CA GLN A 171 -3.75 15.04 -0.32
C GLN A 171 -4.70 14.94 -1.52
N ALA A 172 -4.42 14.06 -2.49
CA ALA A 172 -5.22 13.87 -3.68
C ALA A 172 -6.70 13.59 -3.36
N GLY A 173 -7.60 14.39 -3.92
CA GLY A 173 -9.04 14.26 -3.67
C GLY A 173 -9.44 14.55 -2.21
N ASN A 174 -8.60 15.25 -1.42
CA ASN A 174 -8.98 15.68 -0.07
C ASN A 174 -10.22 16.57 -0.17
N PRO A 175 -11.34 16.20 0.48
CA PRO A 175 -12.58 16.93 0.30
C PRO A 175 -12.54 18.39 0.76
N VAL A 176 -11.64 18.74 1.68
CA VAL A 176 -11.41 20.14 2.09
C VAL A 176 -10.78 20.93 0.94
N VAL A 177 -9.71 20.38 0.35
CA VAL A 177 -9.01 21.00 -0.79
C VAL A 177 -9.95 21.11 -1.99
N VAL A 178 -10.68 20.04 -2.31
CA VAL A 178 -11.64 20.02 -3.42
C VAL A 178 -12.75 21.07 -3.21
N GLN A 179 -13.23 21.25 -1.98
CA GLN A 179 -14.24 22.28 -1.68
C GLN A 179 -13.68 23.70 -1.84
N GLU A 180 -12.46 23.96 -1.36
CA GLU A 180 -11.79 25.26 -1.50
C GLU A 180 -11.54 25.61 -2.97
N GLU A 181 -11.04 24.66 -3.75
CA GLU A 181 -10.82 24.80 -5.19
C GLU A 181 -12.14 25.06 -5.93
N MET A 182 -13.18 24.25 -5.69
CA MET A 182 -14.49 24.45 -6.31
C MET A 182 -15.12 25.80 -5.95
N ALA A 183 -14.98 26.24 -4.69
CA ALA A 183 -15.47 27.55 -4.26
C ALA A 183 -14.73 28.69 -4.96
N SER A 184 -13.41 28.57 -5.16
CA SER A 184 -12.59 29.58 -5.84
C SER A 184 -12.89 29.73 -7.33
N VAL A 185 -13.33 28.65 -8.01
CA VAL A 185 -13.69 28.68 -9.44
C VAL A 185 -15.08 29.29 -9.67
N LEU A 186 -15.93 29.30 -8.64
CA LEU A 186 -17.28 29.84 -8.69
C LEU A 186 -17.41 31.27 -8.13
N SER A 187 -16.32 31.85 -7.62
CA SER A 187 -16.22 33.22 -7.09
C SER A 187 -15.56 34.17 -8.07
#